data_AF-A0A7S0CBJ4-F1
#
_entry.id   AF-A0A7S0CBJ4-F1
#
_cell.length_a   1.000
_cell.length_b   1.000
_cell.length_c   1.000
_cell.angle_alpha   90.00
_cell.angle_beta   90.00
_cell.angle_gamma   90.00
#
_symmetry.space_group_name_H-M   'P 1'
#
loop_
_entity.id
_entity.type
_entity.pdbx_description
1 polymer ?
#
loop_
_entity_poly.entity_id
_entity_poly.type
_entity_poly.pdbx_seq_one_letter_code
_entity_poly.pdbx_strand_id
1 'polypeptide(L)'
;VSPRDKTFNSGSNGEKNFLTNACHLSFYETPPQSDIQIDDFETYAIARLQVLRRIDVLRARGITGDKFNEEIAKADVKHFPIRPKTSIDDRKKDTISHYVLRMAYCRTE
;
A
#
# COMPACT_ATOMS: atom_id res chain seq x y z
N VAL A 1 -24.32 -50.01 23.52
CA VAL A 1 -24.90 -48.80 24.11
C VAL A 1 -24.32 -47.61 23.35
N SER A 2 -25.23 -46.90 22.70
CA SER A 2 -25.10 -45.82 21.70
C SER A 2 -24.34 -44.57 22.22
N PRO A 3 -24.43 -43.39 21.55
CA PRO A 3 -23.92 -42.99 20.23
C PRO A 3 -23.39 -41.52 20.25
N ARG A 4 -22.86 -41.01 19.13
CA ARG A 4 -23.10 -39.63 18.60
C ARG A 4 -22.10 -39.35 17.48
N ASP A 5 -22.57 -39.32 16.24
CA ASP A 5 -22.99 -38.10 15.51
C ASP A 5 -21.77 -37.28 15.05
N LYS A 6 -21.61 -36.77 13.83
CA LYS A 6 -22.47 -36.68 12.64
C LYS A 6 -21.57 -36.21 11.48
N THR A 7 -21.94 -36.63 10.27
CA THR A 7 -21.87 -35.96 8.95
C THR A 7 -21.30 -34.54 8.85
N PHE A 8 -20.61 -34.21 7.73
CA PHE A 8 -20.91 -33.10 6.78
C PHE A 8 -19.63 -32.71 5.98
N ASN A 9 -19.49 -33.09 4.71
CA ASN A 9 -19.91 -32.41 3.46
C ASN A 9 -19.20 -31.09 3.11
N SER A 10 -18.84 -31.03 1.83
CA SER A 10 -18.71 -29.89 0.91
C SER A 10 -17.59 -28.88 1.12
N GLY A 11 -16.78 -28.74 0.07
CA GLY A 11 -15.95 -27.58 -0.16
C GLY A 11 -16.77 -26.30 -0.21
N SER A 12 -16.14 -25.20 0.17
CA SER A 12 -16.56 -23.86 -0.19
C SER A 12 -15.35 -22.96 -0.09
N ASN A 13 -15.11 -22.21 -1.15
CA ASN A 13 -14.19 -21.10 -1.21
C ASN A 13 -14.44 -20.17 -0.02
N GLY A 14 -13.57 -20.28 0.99
CA GLY A 14 -13.57 -19.39 2.13
C GLY A 14 -12.64 -18.22 1.82
N GLU A 15 -13.20 -17.17 1.22
CA GLU A 15 -12.63 -15.83 1.27
C GLU A 15 -12.18 -15.57 2.71
N LYS A 16 -10.87 -15.68 2.97
CA LYS A 16 -10.31 -15.18 4.21
C LYS A 16 -10.30 -13.66 4.09
N ASN A 17 -11.48 -13.08 4.27
CA ASN A 17 -11.66 -11.70 4.69
C ASN A 17 -11.01 -11.59 6.07
N PHE A 18 -9.68 -11.49 6.05
CA PHE A 18 -8.91 -10.99 7.16
C PHE A 18 -9.40 -9.57 7.40
N LEU A 19 -10.39 -9.44 8.29
CA LEU A 19 -10.67 -8.25 9.06
C LEU A 19 -9.40 -7.92 9.85
N THR A 20 -8.39 -7.44 9.14
CA THR A 20 -7.13 -6.97 9.68
C THR A 20 -7.39 -5.51 10.00
N ASN A 21 -7.45 -5.25 11.30
CA ASN A 21 -7.33 -3.93 11.89
C ASN A 21 -6.49 -3.03 10.99
N ALA A 22 -7.04 -1.85 10.65
CA ALA A 22 -6.56 -0.87 9.70
C ALA A 22 -5.09 -0.45 9.91
N CYS A 23 -4.16 -1.34 9.61
CA CYS A 23 -2.75 -1.07 9.60
C CYS A 23 -2.40 -0.60 8.20
N HIS A 24 -2.11 0.69 8.10
CA HIS A 24 -1.72 1.36 6.86
C HIS A 24 -0.29 0.99 6.41
N LEU A 25 0.40 0.13 7.17
CA LEU A 25 1.77 -0.29 6.90
C LEU A 25 1.77 -1.65 6.20
N SER A 26 2.35 -1.70 5.00
CA SER A 26 2.61 -2.92 4.23
C SER A 26 4.11 -3.11 4.03
N PHE A 27 4.60 -4.34 4.15
CA PHE A 27 6.00 -4.69 3.85
C PHE A 27 6.23 -5.04 2.37
N TYR A 28 5.18 -4.98 1.54
CA TYR A 28 5.23 -5.23 0.09
C TYR A 28 5.84 -6.60 -0.30
N GLU A 29 5.58 -7.64 0.50
CA GLU A 29 6.14 -9.00 0.28
C GLU A 29 5.68 -9.66 -1.02
N THR A 30 4.39 -9.49 -1.35
CA THR A 30 3.77 -10.15 -2.50
C THR A 30 3.54 -9.14 -3.64
N PRO A 31 3.96 -9.46 -4.88
CA PRO A 31 3.70 -8.59 -6.03
C PRO A 31 2.19 -8.52 -6.35
N PRO A 32 1.68 -7.37 -6.80
CA PRO A 32 0.29 -7.25 -7.23
C PRO A 32 0.04 -8.13 -8.47
N GLN A 33 -1.06 -8.88 -8.47
CA GLN A 33 -1.49 -9.74 -9.59
C GLN A 33 -2.64 -9.11 -10.40
N SER A 34 -2.86 -7.81 -10.24
CA SER A 34 -3.97 -7.08 -10.87
C SER A 34 -3.49 -6.32 -12.09
N ASP A 35 -4.27 -6.37 -13.15
CA ASP A 35 -4.04 -5.54 -14.33
C ASP A 35 -4.37 -4.07 -14.03
N ILE A 36 -3.62 -3.15 -14.64
CA ILE A 36 -3.76 -1.69 -14.48
C ILE A 36 -3.64 -1.01 -15.84
N GLN A 37 -4.36 0.10 -16.03
CA GLN A 37 -4.19 0.94 -17.22
C GLN A 37 -2.86 1.69 -17.16
N ILE A 38 -2.31 2.01 -18.34
CA ILE A 38 -1.01 2.71 -18.41
C ILE A 38 -1.08 4.11 -17.77
N ASP A 39 -2.19 4.83 -17.94
CA ASP A 39 -2.37 6.18 -17.38
C ASP A 39 -2.39 6.15 -15.85
N ASP A 40 -3.07 5.17 -15.26
CA ASP A 40 -3.09 4.95 -13.81
C ASP A 40 -1.72 4.54 -13.28
N PHE A 41 -1.03 3.67 -14.03
CA PHE A 41 0.32 3.24 -13.72
C PHE A 41 1.29 4.43 -13.61
N GLU A 42 1.29 5.34 -14.59
CA GLU A 42 2.11 6.55 -14.58
C GLU A 42 1.69 7.50 -13.45
N THR A 43 0.39 7.72 -13.28
CA THR A 43 -0.15 8.59 -12.23
C THR A 43 0.28 8.13 -10.84
N TYR A 44 0.20 6.83 -10.56
CA TYR A 44 0.55 6.27 -9.25
C TYR A 44 2.05 6.34 -8.99
N ALA A 45 2.87 6.11 -10.02
CA ALA A 45 4.32 6.24 -9.93
C ALA A 45 4.75 7.68 -9.63
N ILE A 46 4.22 8.65 -10.37
CA ILE A 46 4.52 10.08 -10.19
C ILE A 46 4.11 10.54 -8.79
N ALA A 47 2.90 10.16 -8.34
CA ALA A 47 2.40 10.52 -7.03
C ALA A 47 3.33 10.06 -5.89
N ARG A 48 3.78 8.79 -5.93
CA ARG A 48 4.72 8.26 -4.93
C ARG A 48 6.10 8.90 -5.03
N LEU A 49 6.58 9.15 -6.25
CA LEU A 49 7.86 9.81 -6.48
C LEU A 49 7.90 11.23 -5.89
N GLN A 50 6.81 11.99 -6.00
CA GLN A 50 6.71 13.33 -5.42
C GLN A 50 6.83 13.32 -3.88
N VAL A 51 6.22 12.33 -3.23
CA VAL A 51 6.35 12.13 -1.77
C VAL A 51 7.80 11.81 -1.40
N LEU A 52 8.44 10.83 -2.08
CA LEU A 52 9.84 10.47 -1.84
C LEU A 52 10.78 11.67 -2.07
N ARG A 53 10.56 12.42 -3.15
CA ARG A 53 11.33 13.62 -3.44
C ARG A 53 11.18 14.68 -2.34
N ARG A 54 9.98 14.83 -1.76
CA ARG A 54 9.77 15.74 -0.65
C ARG A 54 10.54 15.29 0.59
N ILE A 55 10.54 13.99 0.89
CA ILE A 55 11.33 13.40 1.98
C ILE A 55 12.81 13.71 1.80
N ASP A 56 13.36 13.52 0.60
CA ASP A 56 14.78 13.80 0.32
C ASP A 56 15.12 15.27 0.49
N VAL A 57 14.25 16.17 0.02
CA VAL A 57 14.42 17.62 0.20
C VAL A 57 14.41 18.02 1.67
N LEU A 58 13.51 17.45 2.47
CA LEU A 58 13.43 17.73 3.92
C LEU A 58 14.68 17.22 4.64
N ARG A 59 15.15 16.02 4.28
CA ARG A 59 16.40 15.44 4.81
C ARG A 59 17.63 16.27 4.44
N ALA A 60 17.75 16.70 3.19
CA ALA A 60 18.84 17.55 2.73
C ALA A 60 18.86 18.93 3.42
N ARG A 61 17.70 19.42 3.87
CA ARG A 61 17.56 20.65 4.66
C ARG A 61 17.83 20.45 6.16
N GLY A 62 18.05 19.21 6.62
CA GLY A 62 18.27 18.90 8.03
C GLY A 62 17.03 19.08 8.91
N ILE A 63 15.82 19.03 8.35
CA ILE A 63 14.58 19.15 9.12
C ILE A 63 14.30 17.81 9.82
N THR A 64 14.14 17.83 11.13
CA THR A 64 13.93 16.64 11.97
C THR A 64 12.80 16.85 12.98
N GLY A 65 12.39 15.78 13.65
CA GLY A 65 11.36 15.81 14.70
C GLY A 65 9.95 16.05 14.17
N ASP A 66 9.11 16.72 14.96
CA ASP A 66 7.69 16.89 14.66
C ASP A 66 7.43 17.67 13.37
N LYS A 67 8.28 18.65 13.06
CA LYS A 67 8.19 19.44 11.82
C LYS A 67 8.40 18.57 10.57
N PHE A 68 9.24 17.55 10.66
CA PHE A 68 9.45 16.61 9.56
C PHE A 68 8.19 15.79 9.30
N ASN A 69 7.57 15.26 10.37
CA ASN A 69 6.35 14.48 10.29
C ASN A 69 5.17 15.31 9.75
N GLU A 70 5.04 16.56 10.18
CA GLU A 70 4.01 17.47 9.69
C GLU A 70 4.15 17.77 8.19
N GLU A 71 5.37 18.05 7.73
CA GLU A 71 5.63 18.33 6.32
C GLU A 71 5.46 17.10 5.42
N ILE A 72 5.77 15.91 5.93
CA ILE A 72 5.47 14.66 5.22
C ILE A 72 3.97 14.43 5.17
N ALA A 73 3.25 14.58 6.28
CA ALA A 73 1.80 14.40 6.29
C ALA A 73 1.10 15.34 5.30
N LYS A 74 1.58 16.60 5.17
CA LYS A 74 1.11 17.54 4.13
C LYS A 74 1.40 17.04 2.72
N ALA A 75 2.59 16.47 2.49
CA ALA A 75 2.99 15.95 1.19
C ALA A 75 2.18 14.70 0.80
N ASP A 76 1.91 13.83 1.76
CA ASP A 76 1.08 12.64 1.59
C ASP A 76 -0.35 13.04 1.24
N VAL A 77 -0.98 13.93 2.00
CA VAL A 77 -2.34 14.41 1.69
C VAL A 77 -2.41 15.09 0.31
N LYS A 78 -1.35 15.78 -0.09
CA LYS A 78 -1.32 16.52 -1.37
C LYS A 78 -1.16 15.60 -2.59
N HIS A 79 -0.21 14.67 -2.55
CA HIS A 79 0.16 13.88 -3.72
C HIS A 79 -0.41 12.45 -3.66
N PHE A 80 -0.66 11.94 -2.46
CA PHE A 80 -1.10 10.58 -2.23
C PHE A 80 -2.20 10.51 -1.14
N PRO A 81 -3.39 11.11 -1.37
CA PRO A 81 -4.46 11.16 -0.38
C PRO A 81 -5.05 9.76 -0.15
N ILE A 82 -4.48 9.01 0.78
CA ILE A 82 -5.07 7.75 1.25
C ILE A 82 -6.06 8.09 2.35
N ARG A 83 -7.32 7.67 2.17
CA ARG A 83 -8.34 7.92 3.19
C ARG A 83 -8.14 6.91 4.33
N PRO A 84 -8.26 7.34 5.60
CA PRO A 84 -8.07 6.47 6.76
C PRO A 84 -9.10 5.32 6.82
N LYS A 85 -10.24 5.45 6.13
CA LYS A 85 -11.15 4.34 5.84
C LYS A 85 -10.67 3.59 4.62
N THR A 86 -9.65 2.76 4.85
CA THR A 86 -9.18 1.60 4.07
C THR A 86 -10.07 1.19 2.89
N SER A 87 -10.05 1.93 1.79
CA SER A 87 -10.54 1.36 0.53
C SER A 87 -9.52 0.34 0.06
N ILE A 88 -10.00 -0.80 -0.44
CA ILE A 88 -9.16 -1.79 -1.13
C ILE A 88 -8.35 -1.09 -2.24
N ASP A 89 -8.92 -0.06 -2.86
CA ASP A 89 -8.31 0.71 -3.95
C ASP A 89 -7.09 1.52 -3.49
N ASP A 90 -7.14 2.12 -2.30
CA ASP A 90 -6.01 2.91 -1.78
C ASP A 90 -4.81 1.99 -1.47
N ARG A 91 -5.07 0.78 -0.96
CA ARG A 91 -4.04 -0.25 -0.73
C ARG A 91 -3.46 -0.79 -2.04
N LYS A 92 -4.31 -0.99 -3.06
CA LYS A 92 -3.87 -1.38 -4.41
C LYS A 92 -2.96 -0.30 -5.00
N LYS A 93 -3.38 0.97 -4.92
CA LYS A 93 -2.61 2.12 -5.39
C LYS A 93 -1.23 2.19 -4.73
N ASP A 94 -1.16 2.04 -3.40
CA ASP A 94 0.09 2.04 -2.65
C ASP A 94 1.01 0.87 -3.05
N THR A 95 0.45 -0.33 -3.17
CA THR A 95 1.20 -1.53 -3.59
C THR A 95 1.75 -1.39 -5.00
N ILE A 96 0.92 -0.94 -5.95
CA ILE A 96 1.32 -0.80 -7.35
C ILE A 96 2.42 0.25 -7.46
N SER A 97 2.19 1.46 -6.95
CA SER A 97 3.19 2.54 -6.99
C SER A 97 4.54 2.14 -6.41
N HIS A 98 4.57 1.35 -5.33
CA HIS A 98 5.80 0.80 -4.77
C HIS A 98 6.55 -0.08 -5.78
N TYR A 99 5.87 -1.05 -6.39
CA TYR A 99 6.48 -1.96 -7.35
C TYR A 99 6.89 -1.26 -8.66
N VAL A 100 6.15 -0.24 -9.09
CA VAL A 100 6.55 0.58 -10.25
C VAL A 100 7.89 1.27 -10.00
N LEU A 101 8.04 1.93 -8.85
CA LEU A 101 9.30 2.59 -8.51
C LEU A 101 10.43 1.57 -8.31
N ARG A 102 10.14 0.39 -7.75
CA ARG A 102 11.14 -0.69 -7.67
C ARG A 102 11.72 -0.99 -9.05
N MET A 103 10.90 -1.16 -10.08
CA MET A 103 11.38 -1.40 -11.45
C MET A 103 12.25 -0.25 -11.99
N ALA A 104 11.87 0.99 -11.72
CA ALA A 104 12.61 2.17 -12.18
C ALA A 104 13.99 2.30 -11.50
N TYR A 105 14.07 2.02 -10.20
CA TYR A 105 15.28 2.19 -9.39
C TYR A 105 16.16 0.93 -9.29
N CYS A 106 15.74 -0.22 -9.81
CA CYS A 106 16.56 -1.45 -9.81
C CYS A 106 17.85 -1.37 -10.65
N ARG A 107 18.04 -0.32 -11.47
CA ARG A 107 19.19 -0.22 -12.38
C ARG A 107 20.43 0.43 -11.76
N THR A 108 20.27 1.17 -10.68
CA THR A 108 21.33 1.98 -10.07
C THR A 108 21.40 1.65 -8.59
N GLU A 109 22.59 1.27 -8.11
CA GLU A 109 22.88 1.02 -6.69
C GLU A 109 22.84 2.30 -5.84
#